data_AF-A0A8J7XWZ4-F1
#
_entry.id   AF-A0A8J7XWZ4-F1
#
_cell.length_a   1.000
_cell.length_b   1.000
_cell.length_c   1.000
_cell.angle_alpha   90.00
_cell.angle_beta   90.00
_cell.angle_gamma   90.00
#
_symmetry.space_group_name_H-M   'P 1'
#
loop_
_entity.id
_entity.type
_entity.pdbx_description
1 polymer ?
#
loop_
_entity_poly.entity_id
_entity_poly.type
_entity_poly.pdbx_seq_one_letter_code
_entity_poly.pdbx_strand_id
1 'polypeptide(L)'
;MKLAELITHPDVIEYTILQGKIGVMAIHGGNIERGTEQIANYIAKHSNSSLYVISPRTQKRDWKFHISSNKISPKESEKLTQFLEHVVAALSIHGHVIKRNVICVGGLNHFLRRKIVDSLQEEFDVVDAVEGGGICRNLSARNPKNVVNLTKEKGVQIEIPLTMRKAFEHKPYEEMPTKETELLAGRLIDVIKDVQQFQGQ
;
A
#
# COMPACT_ATOMS: atom_id res chain seq x y z
N MET A 1 -5.92 16.24 -12.09
CA MET A 1 -4.73 16.61 -11.32
C MET A 1 -3.61 15.65 -11.68
N LYS A 2 -2.42 16.18 -12.02
CA LYS A 2 -1.17 15.42 -12.15
C LYS A 2 -0.48 15.28 -10.79
N LEU A 3 0.51 14.38 -10.64
CA LEU A 3 1.23 14.25 -9.37
C LEU A 3 1.97 15.54 -9.03
N ALA A 4 2.64 16.16 -10.01
CA ALA A 4 3.38 17.40 -9.83
C ALA A 4 2.50 18.54 -9.27
N GLU A 5 1.23 18.60 -9.67
CA GLU A 5 0.27 19.57 -9.13
C GLU A 5 -0.12 19.21 -7.68
N LEU A 6 -0.38 17.92 -7.43
CA LEU A 6 -0.82 17.43 -6.13
C LEU A 6 0.21 17.65 -5.03
N ILE A 7 1.48 17.31 -5.28
CA ILE A 7 2.55 17.37 -4.26
C ILE A 7 2.99 18.80 -3.94
N THR A 8 2.64 19.78 -4.78
CA THR A 8 2.84 21.22 -4.50
C THR A 8 1.69 21.86 -3.72
N HIS A 9 0.58 21.14 -3.54
CA HIS A 9 -0.56 21.67 -2.80
C HIS A 9 -0.20 21.83 -1.31
N PRO A 10 -0.51 22.96 -0.66
CA PRO A 10 -0.07 23.26 0.72
C PRO A 10 -0.55 22.24 1.76
N ASP A 11 -1.74 21.66 1.56
CA ASP A 11 -2.28 20.62 2.44
C ASP A 11 -1.74 19.21 2.15
N VAL A 12 -0.87 19.01 1.16
CA VAL A 12 -0.38 17.69 0.78
C VAL A 12 1.05 17.51 1.26
N ILE A 13 1.29 16.38 1.93
CA ILE A 13 2.64 15.96 2.27
C ILE A 13 2.99 14.75 1.41
N GLU A 14 4.15 14.85 0.77
CA GLU A 14 4.85 13.73 0.15
C GLU A 14 6.13 13.45 0.93
N TYR A 15 6.39 12.19 1.28
CA TYR A 15 7.63 11.81 1.93
C TYR A 15 8.06 10.39 1.58
N THR A 16 9.35 10.13 1.75
CA THR A 16 9.93 8.80 1.60
C THR A 16 10.98 8.55 2.68
N ILE A 17 11.15 7.29 3.05
CA ILE A 17 12.20 6.80 3.94
C ILE A 17 12.85 5.61 3.21
N LEU A 18 14.17 5.66 2.99
CA LEU A 18 14.90 4.60 2.30
C LEU A 18 15.63 3.72 3.31
N GLN A 19 15.31 2.43 3.32
CA GLN A 19 15.89 1.41 4.20
C GLN A 19 16.14 0.10 3.41
N GLY A 20 15.42 -0.98 3.71
CA GLY A 20 15.51 -2.25 3.00
C GLY A 20 15.08 -2.16 1.53
N LYS A 21 15.32 -3.26 0.81
CA LYS A 21 15.04 -3.39 -0.63
C LYS A 21 13.59 -3.73 -0.96
N ILE A 22 12.79 -4.12 0.03
CA ILE A 22 11.34 -4.17 -0.12
C ILE A 22 10.76 -2.83 0.32
N GLY A 23 9.86 -2.30 -0.51
CA GLY A 23 9.16 -1.05 -0.26
C GLY A 23 7.72 -1.26 0.21
N VAL A 24 7.22 -0.30 0.96
CA VAL A 24 5.79 -0.15 1.26
C VAL A 24 5.37 1.24 0.81
N MET A 25 4.19 1.36 0.20
CA MET A 25 3.68 2.66 -0.21
C MET A 25 2.21 2.85 0.16
N ALA A 26 1.85 4.10 0.49
CA ALA A 26 0.46 4.55 0.64
C ALA A 26 0.28 5.82 -0.19
N ILE A 27 -0.16 5.66 -1.43
CA ILE A 27 -0.35 6.78 -2.37
C ILE A 27 -1.67 7.53 -2.15
N HIS A 28 -2.57 6.97 -1.35
CA HIS A 28 -3.87 7.53 -0.97
C HIS A 28 -3.97 7.73 0.55
N GLY A 29 -2.90 8.30 1.15
CA GLY A 29 -2.81 8.53 2.59
C GLY A 29 -3.80 9.56 3.14
N GLY A 30 -3.69 9.83 4.44
CA GLY A 30 -4.52 10.81 5.12
C GLY A 30 -5.99 10.42 5.09
N ASN A 31 -6.86 11.33 4.67
CA ASN A 31 -8.30 11.07 4.60
C ASN A 31 -8.79 10.62 3.20
N ILE A 32 -7.92 10.40 2.20
CA ILE A 32 -8.33 9.83 0.91
C ILE A 32 -8.83 8.39 1.13
N GLU A 33 -7.95 7.54 1.67
CA GLU A 33 -8.22 6.19 2.15
C GLU A 33 -7.69 6.08 3.57
N ARG A 34 -8.50 6.54 4.53
CA ARG A 34 -8.17 6.56 5.98
C ARG A 34 -7.49 5.26 6.43
N GLY A 35 -6.43 5.39 7.21
CA GLY A 35 -5.68 4.29 7.82
C GLY A 35 -4.56 3.70 6.97
N THR A 36 -4.54 3.93 5.65
CA THR A 36 -3.53 3.35 4.76
C THR A 36 -2.11 3.82 5.08
N GLU A 37 -1.95 5.11 5.37
CA GLU A 37 -0.67 5.69 5.76
C GLU A 37 -0.17 5.14 7.10
N GLN A 38 -1.05 4.98 8.08
CA GLN A 38 -0.72 4.38 9.38
C GLN A 38 -0.24 2.95 9.23
N ILE A 39 -0.99 2.13 8.48
CA ILE A 39 -0.63 0.74 8.22
C ILE A 39 0.71 0.66 7.47
N ALA A 40 0.90 1.48 6.43
CA ALA A 40 2.14 1.50 5.66
C ALA A 40 3.36 1.89 6.52
N ASN A 41 3.24 2.93 7.36
CA ASN A 41 4.30 3.33 8.29
C ASN A 41 4.63 2.21 9.28
N TYR A 42 3.60 1.61 9.89
CA TYR A 42 3.77 0.55 10.86
C TYR A 42 4.49 -0.66 10.25
N ILE A 43 4.05 -1.11 9.06
CA ILE A 43 4.70 -2.22 8.35
C ILE A 43 6.16 -1.85 8.04
N ALA A 44 6.40 -0.66 7.48
CA ALA A 44 7.75 -0.27 7.08
C ALA A 44 8.72 -0.23 8.27
N LYS A 45 8.31 0.38 9.38
CA LYS A 45 9.09 0.46 10.61
C LYS A 45 9.44 -0.92 11.18
N HIS A 46 8.48 -1.84 11.23
CA HIS A 46 8.67 -3.15 11.88
C HIS A 46 9.27 -4.23 10.97
N SER A 47 9.42 -3.96 9.67
CA SER A 47 10.07 -4.84 8.68
C SER A 47 11.40 -4.29 8.15
N ASN A 48 11.83 -3.10 8.58
CA ASN A 48 12.99 -2.39 8.04
C ASN A 48 12.85 -2.13 6.53
N SER A 49 11.62 -1.90 6.05
CA SER A 49 11.32 -1.62 4.64
C SER A 49 11.47 -0.14 4.33
N SER A 50 11.68 0.17 3.05
CA SER A 50 11.54 1.54 2.55
C SER A 50 10.06 1.94 2.52
N LEU A 51 9.77 3.23 2.65
CA LEU A 51 8.42 3.78 2.67
C LEU A 51 8.27 4.91 1.65
N TYR A 52 7.12 4.99 0.97
CA TYR A 52 6.71 6.15 0.18
C TYR A 52 5.24 6.50 0.43
N VAL A 53 4.96 7.78 0.69
CA VAL A 53 3.60 8.23 1.04
C VAL A 53 3.25 9.53 0.33
N ILE A 54 2.01 9.61 -0.15
CA ILE A 54 1.32 10.85 -0.52
C ILE A 54 0.10 10.99 0.38
N SER A 55 0.01 12.08 1.13
CA SER A 55 -1.02 12.25 2.16
C SER A 55 -1.50 13.69 2.31
N PRO A 56 -2.73 13.99 1.87
CA PRO A 56 -3.39 15.23 2.23
C PRO A 56 -3.73 15.29 3.72
N ARG A 57 -3.34 16.39 4.38
CA ARG A 57 -3.60 16.72 5.78
C ARG A 57 -4.90 17.49 5.95
N THR A 58 -5.96 17.06 5.27
CA THR A 58 -7.28 17.65 5.39
C THR A 58 -8.13 16.91 6.42
N GLN A 59 -8.96 17.64 7.16
CA GLN A 59 -9.86 17.04 8.18
C GLN A 59 -10.93 16.13 7.57
N LYS A 60 -11.37 16.43 6.34
CA LYS A 60 -12.39 15.67 5.62
C LYS A 60 -11.80 14.99 4.40
N ARG A 61 -12.44 13.89 4.00
CA ARG A 61 -12.17 13.20 2.74
C ARG A 61 -12.53 14.13 1.59
N ASP A 62 -11.60 14.31 0.67
CA ASP A 62 -11.82 15.04 -0.57
C ASP A 62 -11.19 14.27 -1.74
N TRP A 63 -12.03 13.83 -2.66
CA TRP A 63 -11.61 13.02 -3.81
C TRP A 63 -10.80 13.81 -4.83
N LYS A 64 -10.74 15.15 -4.74
CA LYS A 64 -9.87 15.95 -5.62
C LYS A 64 -8.40 15.60 -5.48
N PHE A 65 -7.99 15.09 -4.32
CA PHE A 65 -6.61 14.68 -4.04
C PHE A 65 -6.28 13.26 -4.51
N HIS A 66 -7.29 12.50 -4.96
CA HIS A 66 -7.09 11.13 -5.42
C HIS A 66 -6.61 11.10 -6.88
N ILE A 67 -5.41 10.56 -7.10
CA ILE A 67 -4.87 10.26 -8.42
C ILE A 67 -4.80 8.74 -8.58
N SER A 68 -5.46 8.21 -9.61
CA SER A 68 -5.37 6.78 -9.92
C SER A 68 -3.92 6.32 -10.03
N SER A 69 -3.59 5.17 -9.43
CA SER A 69 -2.25 4.58 -9.40
C SER A 69 -1.56 4.48 -10.78
N ASN A 70 -2.33 4.31 -11.85
CA ASN A 70 -1.81 4.21 -13.23
C ASN A 70 -1.42 5.57 -13.85
N LYS A 71 -1.74 6.67 -13.16
CA LYS A 71 -1.46 8.05 -13.58
C LYS A 71 -0.38 8.71 -12.73
N ILE A 72 0.09 8.05 -11.67
CA ILE A 72 1.21 8.49 -10.85
C ILE A 72 2.51 8.18 -11.61
N SER A 73 3.33 9.20 -11.82
CA SER A 73 4.54 9.10 -12.63
C SER A 73 5.77 9.49 -11.81
N PRO A 74 6.85 8.67 -11.76
CA PRO A 74 8.10 9.07 -11.10
C PRO A 74 8.72 10.33 -11.71
N LYS A 75 8.49 10.61 -13.00
CA LYS A 75 8.97 11.84 -13.65
C LYS A 75 8.41 13.13 -13.02
N GLU A 76 7.36 13.02 -12.22
CA GLU A 76 6.68 14.14 -11.55
C GLU A 76 7.07 14.26 -10.07
N SER A 77 7.94 13.38 -9.54
CA SER A 77 8.41 13.39 -8.15
C SER A 77 9.80 12.77 -8.00
N GLU A 78 10.73 13.57 -7.46
CA GLU A 78 12.07 13.10 -7.10
C GLU A 78 12.04 12.03 -6.01
N LYS A 79 11.17 12.18 -5.00
CA LYS A 79 11.03 11.22 -3.90
C LYS A 79 10.51 9.87 -4.38
N LEU A 80 9.53 9.88 -5.30
CA LEU A 80 9.02 8.65 -5.90
C LEU A 80 10.09 7.97 -6.77
N THR A 81 10.84 8.76 -7.54
CA THR A 81 11.96 8.25 -8.35
C THR A 81 13.00 7.56 -7.46
N GLN A 82 13.48 8.24 -6.41
CA GLN A 82 14.44 7.70 -5.46
C GLN A 82 13.93 6.41 -4.79
N PHE A 83 12.66 6.39 -4.38
CA PHE A 83 12.05 5.18 -3.81
C PHE A 83 12.06 4.01 -4.79
N LEU A 84 11.57 4.22 -6.03
CA LEU A 84 11.45 3.17 -7.03
C LEU A 84 12.80 2.66 -7.53
N GLU A 85 13.82 3.52 -7.58
CA GLU A 85 15.20 3.13 -7.92
C GLU A 85 15.88 2.35 -6.79
N HIS A 86 15.49 2.61 -5.54
CA HIS A 86 16.09 1.95 -4.38
C HIS A 86 15.53 0.55 -4.12
N VAL A 87 14.21 0.36 -4.27
CA VAL A 87 13.52 -0.90 -3.96
C VAL A 87 13.46 -1.86 -5.16
N VAL A 88 13.49 -3.17 -4.88
CA VAL A 88 13.34 -4.21 -5.92
C VAL A 88 11.88 -4.58 -6.15
N ALA A 89 11.06 -4.56 -5.10
CA ALA A 89 9.63 -4.81 -5.12
C ALA A 89 8.93 -3.93 -4.07
N ALA A 90 7.61 -3.74 -4.19
CA ALA A 90 6.85 -2.98 -3.21
C ALA A 90 5.44 -3.52 -2.96
N LEU A 91 4.92 -3.26 -1.77
CA LEU A 91 3.51 -3.40 -1.41
C LEU A 91 2.85 -2.02 -1.42
N SER A 92 1.72 -1.87 -2.13
CA SER A 92 0.89 -0.66 -2.07
C SER A 92 -0.35 -0.91 -1.22
N ILE A 93 -0.49 -0.14 -0.14
CA ILE A 93 -1.59 -0.22 0.81
C ILE A 93 -2.69 0.75 0.39
N HIS A 94 -3.89 0.20 0.18
CA HIS A 94 -5.08 0.89 -0.31
C HIS A 94 -6.31 0.56 0.52
N GLY A 95 -7.38 1.30 0.28
CA GLY A 95 -8.68 1.08 0.88
C GLY A 95 -9.83 1.05 -0.13
N HIS A 96 -10.66 0.02 -0.08
CA HIS A 96 -11.88 -0.06 -0.90
C HIS A 96 -13.17 0.13 -0.09
N VAL A 97 -14.28 0.27 -0.81
CA VAL A 97 -15.65 0.47 -0.26
C VAL A 97 -16.64 -0.64 -0.66
N ILE A 98 -16.16 -1.76 -1.22
CA ILE A 98 -16.96 -2.98 -1.39
C ILE A 98 -17.68 -3.31 -0.07
N LYS A 99 -18.98 -3.58 -0.13
CA LYS A 99 -19.83 -3.86 1.04
C LYS A 99 -19.63 -5.29 1.59
N ARG A 100 -18.37 -5.72 1.76
CA ARG A 100 -17.95 -6.99 2.37
C ARG A 100 -16.63 -6.76 3.12
N ASN A 101 -16.43 -7.50 4.21
CA ASN A 101 -15.16 -7.50 4.94
C ASN A 101 -14.18 -8.47 4.27
N VAL A 102 -13.71 -8.11 3.09
CA VAL A 102 -12.80 -8.89 2.26
C VAL A 102 -11.55 -8.08 1.99
N ILE A 103 -10.39 -8.71 1.98
CA ILE A 103 -9.14 -8.09 1.52
C ILE A 103 -8.91 -8.51 0.08
N CYS A 104 -8.75 -7.54 -0.82
CA CYS A 104 -8.42 -7.82 -2.21
C CYS A 104 -6.89 -7.68 -2.41
N VAL A 105 -6.25 -8.72 -2.93
CA VAL A 105 -4.79 -8.72 -3.18
C VAL A 105 -4.54 -8.84 -4.68
N GLY A 106 -3.76 -7.93 -5.24
CA GLY A 106 -3.45 -7.89 -6.67
C GLY A 106 -1.98 -7.58 -6.95
N GLY A 107 -1.68 -7.18 -8.18
CA GLY A 107 -0.34 -6.80 -8.61
C GLY A 107 0.39 -7.88 -9.41
N LEU A 108 1.48 -7.47 -10.05
CA LEU A 108 2.19 -8.29 -11.04
C LEU A 108 3.36 -9.09 -10.44
N ASN A 109 3.75 -8.87 -9.18
CA ASN A 109 4.72 -9.75 -8.52
C ASN A 109 4.03 -11.03 -8.05
N HIS A 110 4.00 -12.05 -8.91
CA HIS A 110 3.28 -13.31 -8.66
C HIS A 110 3.77 -14.03 -7.39
N PHE A 111 5.08 -14.12 -7.18
CA PHE A 111 5.65 -14.81 -6.03
C PHE A 111 5.27 -14.15 -4.70
N LEU A 112 5.46 -12.83 -4.59
CA LEU A 112 5.12 -12.08 -3.39
C LEU A 112 3.61 -12.04 -3.16
N ARG A 113 2.82 -11.89 -4.23
CA ARG A 113 1.35 -11.92 -4.17
C ARG A 113 0.86 -13.24 -3.57
N ARG A 114 1.35 -14.38 -4.07
CA ARG A 114 0.95 -15.70 -3.56
C ARG A 114 1.27 -15.85 -2.07
N LYS A 115 2.50 -15.51 -1.65
CA LYS A 115 2.88 -15.55 -0.23
C LYS A 115 1.97 -14.70 0.66
N ILE A 116 1.59 -13.50 0.20
CA ILE A 116 0.68 -12.61 0.93
C ILE A 116 -0.73 -13.21 0.99
N VAL A 117 -1.26 -13.72 -0.12
CA VAL A 117 -2.57 -14.37 -0.16
C VAL A 117 -2.61 -15.54 0.81
N ASP A 118 -1.66 -16.46 0.70
CA ASP A 118 -1.59 -17.66 1.54
C ASP A 118 -1.48 -17.28 3.03
N SER A 119 -0.63 -16.30 3.36
CA SER A 119 -0.43 -15.84 4.76
C SER A 119 -1.66 -15.16 5.35
N LEU A 120 -2.50 -14.51 4.54
CA LEU A 120 -3.68 -13.78 5.03
C LEU A 120 -4.94 -14.65 5.08
N GLN A 121 -5.04 -15.67 4.22
CA GLN A 121 -6.22 -16.55 4.14
C GLN A 121 -6.47 -17.38 5.40
N GLU A 122 -5.46 -17.52 6.28
CA GLU A 122 -5.63 -18.18 7.58
C GLU A 122 -6.60 -17.42 8.51
N GLU A 123 -6.69 -16.09 8.36
CA GLU A 123 -7.33 -15.21 9.34
C GLU A 123 -8.40 -14.30 8.71
N PHE A 124 -8.36 -14.11 7.39
CA PHE A 124 -9.18 -13.14 6.67
C PHE A 124 -9.90 -13.78 5.47
N ASP A 125 -11.03 -13.19 5.08
CA ASP A 125 -11.59 -13.41 3.74
C ASP A 125 -10.71 -12.65 2.74
N VAL A 126 -9.99 -13.39 1.89
CA VAL A 126 -9.02 -12.84 0.93
C VAL A 126 -9.34 -13.33 -0.46
N VAL A 127 -9.39 -12.38 -1.39
CA VAL A 127 -9.53 -12.67 -2.81
C VAL A 127 -8.26 -12.24 -3.54
N ASP A 128 -7.62 -13.19 -4.23
CA ASP A 128 -6.65 -12.85 -5.27
C ASP A 128 -7.41 -12.18 -6.43
N ALA A 129 -7.21 -10.89 -6.58
CA ALA A 129 -7.88 -10.07 -7.57
C ALA A 129 -7.37 -10.35 -9.00
N VAL A 130 -6.18 -10.93 -9.15
CA VAL A 130 -5.61 -11.34 -10.43
C VAL A 130 -6.11 -12.72 -10.84
N GLU A 131 -6.22 -13.64 -9.87
CA GLU A 131 -6.65 -15.02 -10.08
C GLU A 131 -8.05 -15.28 -9.51
N GLY A 132 -9.02 -15.50 -10.38
CA GLY A 132 -10.41 -15.72 -9.97
C GLY A 132 -11.16 -14.41 -9.73
N GLY A 133 -10.52 -13.38 -9.15
CA GLY A 133 -10.92 -11.97 -9.19
C GLY A 133 -12.22 -11.61 -8.46
N GLY A 134 -13.33 -12.28 -8.77
CA GLY A 134 -14.63 -12.14 -8.14
C GLY A 134 -15.05 -10.69 -7.95
N ILE A 135 -15.47 -10.38 -6.72
CA ILE A 135 -15.85 -9.01 -6.29
C ILE A 135 -14.68 -8.02 -6.34
N CYS A 136 -13.45 -8.51 -6.39
CA CYS A 136 -12.20 -7.74 -6.40
C CYS A 136 -11.59 -7.56 -7.80
N ARG A 137 -12.23 -8.02 -8.89
CA ARG A 137 -11.67 -8.01 -10.27
C ARG A 137 -11.10 -6.65 -10.69
N ASN A 138 -11.78 -5.56 -10.31
CA ASN A 138 -11.38 -4.19 -10.67
C ASN A 138 -10.23 -3.64 -9.79
N LEU A 139 -9.83 -4.36 -8.76
CA LEU A 139 -8.77 -4.04 -7.81
C LEU A 139 -7.52 -4.91 -8.03
N SER A 140 -7.39 -5.50 -9.22
CA SER A 140 -6.35 -6.47 -9.55
C SER A 140 -4.96 -5.89 -9.77
N ALA A 141 -4.85 -4.58 -9.93
CA ALA A 141 -3.59 -3.87 -10.22
C ALA A 141 -2.78 -4.50 -11.37
N ARG A 142 -3.44 -5.08 -12.38
CA ARG A 142 -2.76 -5.74 -13.53
C ARG A 142 -2.16 -4.78 -14.55
N ASN A 143 -2.48 -3.49 -14.45
CA ASN A 143 -1.94 -2.51 -15.38
C ASN A 143 -0.44 -2.33 -15.12
N PRO A 144 0.43 -2.52 -16.14
CA PRO A 144 1.87 -2.34 -15.99
C PRO A 144 2.29 -0.90 -15.67
N LYS A 145 1.40 0.08 -15.89
CA LYS A 145 1.60 1.48 -15.48
C LYS A 145 1.17 1.78 -14.05
N ASN A 146 0.58 0.83 -13.32
CA ASN A 146 0.29 1.02 -11.89
C ASN A 146 1.62 1.29 -11.18
N VAL A 147 1.70 2.36 -10.38
CA VAL A 147 2.92 2.78 -9.71
C VAL A 147 3.62 1.64 -8.94
N VAL A 148 2.86 0.73 -8.32
CA VAL A 148 3.45 -0.40 -7.59
C VAL A 148 4.17 -1.40 -8.51
N ASN A 149 3.79 -1.47 -9.79
CA ASN A 149 4.40 -2.32 -10.81
C ASN A 149 5.56 -1.64 -11.56
N LEU A 150 5.92 -0.42 -11.17
CA LEU A 150 7.07 0.27 -11.76
C LEU A 150 8.40 -0.17 -11.14
N THR A 151 8.37 -0.87 -10.01
CA THR A 151 9.55 -1.53 -9.42
C THR A 151 10.11 -2.61 -10.36
N LYS A 152 11.39 -2.97 -10.15
CA LYS A 152 12.10 -3.95 -10.96
C LYS A 152 11.38 -5.30 -11.04
N GLU A 153 11.04 -5.86 -9.89
CA GLU A 153 10.36 -7.16 -9.73
C GLU A 153 8.83 -7.02 -9.66
N LYS A 154 8.29 -5.85 -10.03
CA LYS A 154 6.88 -5.49 -9.86
C LYS A 154 6.45 -5.52 -8.40
N GLY A 155 5.18 -5.25 -8.16
CA GLY A 155 4.65 -5.10 -6.81
C GLY A 155 3.35 -5.83 -6.57
N VAL A 156 2.87 -5.69 -5.34
CA VAL A 156 1.61 -6.24 -4.85
C VAL A 156 0.72 -5.10 -4.36
N GLN A 157 -0.56 -5.12 -4.73
CA GLN A 157 -1.55 -4.18 -4.24
C GLN A 157 -2.39 -4.86 -3.17
N ILE A 158 -2.60 -4.19 -2.03
CA ILE A 158 -3.43 -4.69 -0.93
C ILE A 158 -4.52 -3.67 -0.67
N GLU A 159 -5.76 -4.09 -0.88
CA GLU A 159 -6.95 -3.25 -0.75
C GLU A 159 -7.73 -3.70 0.47
N ILE A 160 -7.82 -2.82 1.46
CA ILE A 160 -8.34 -3.12 2.80
C ILE A 160 -9.77 -2.58 2.93
N PRO A 161 -10.72 -3.35 3.50
CA PRO A 161 -12.11 -2.92 3.59
C PRO A 161 -12.29 -1.76 4.58
N LEU A 162 -13.31 -0.93 4.35
CA LEU A 162 -13.61 0.23 5.20
C LEU A 162 -13.89 -0.16 6.67
N THR A 163 -14.46 -1.35 6.89
CA THR A 163 -14.76 -1.91 8.21
C THR A 163 -13.54 -2.03 9.11
N MET A 164 -12.38 -2.40 8.56
CA MET A 164 -11.10 -2.45 9.27
C MET A 164 -10.51 -1.04 9.44
N ARG A 165 -10.60 -0.21 8.40
CA ARG A 165 -9.91 1.09 8.34
C ARG A 165 -10.58 2.20 9.15
N LYS A 166 -11.88 2.11 9.43
CA LYS A 166 -12.62 3.17 10.15
C LYS A 166 -12.10 3.41 11.59
N ALA A 167 -11.40 2.43 12.17
CA ALA A 167 -10.87 2.50 13.54
C ALA A 167 -9.65 3.43 13.71
N PHE A 168 -9.03 3.90 12.61
CA PHE A 168 -7.83 4.75 12.65
C PHE A 168 -8.10 6.23 12.97
N GLU A 169 -9.31 6.63 13.33
CA GLU A 169 -9.63 8.03 13.62
C GLU A 169 -8.91 8.49 14.91
N HIS A 170 -8.04 9.50 14.78
CA HIS A 170 -7.28 10.12 15.89
C HIS A 170 -6.24 9.22 16.60
N LYS A 171 -5.72 8.19 15.91
CA LYS A 171 -4.70 7.29 16.48
C LYS A 171 -3.28 7.60 15.99
N PRO A 172 -2.25 7.47 16.85
CA PRO A 172 -0.84 7.56 16.43
C PRO A 172 -0.47 6.55 15.35
N TYR A 173 0.62 6.81 14.60
CA TYR A 173 1.10 5.92 13.55
C TYR A 173 1.68 4.60 14.10
N GLU A 174 2.07 4.61 15.37
CA GLU A 174 2.71 3.49 16.07
C GLU A 174 1.71 2.46 16.60
N GLU A 175 0.41 2.78 16.61
CA GLU A 175 -0.62 1.92 17.20
C GLU A 175 -1.57 1.39 16.13
N MET A 176 -1.74 0.07 16.08
CA MET A 176 -2.82 -0.55 15.34
C MET A 176 -4.09 -0.52 16.20
N PRO A 177 -5.19 0.10 15.73
CA PRO A 177 -6.35 0.40 16.57
C PRO A 177 -7.18 -0.83 16.94
N THR A 178 -7.01 -1.95 16.24
CA THR A 178 -7.72 -3.21 16.50
C THR A 178 -6.79 -4.41 16.34
N LYS A 179 -7.14 -5.52 17.00
CA LYS A 179 -6.47 -6.81 16.80
C LYS A 179 -6.47 -7.25 15.32
N GLU A 180 -7.54 -6.94 14.60
CA GLU A 180 -7.68 -7.24 13.16
C GLU A 180 -6.63 -6.49 12.33
N THR A 181 -6.42 -5.20 12.62
CA THR A 181 -5.38 -4.39 11.93
C THR A 181 -3.97 -4.75 12.36
N GLU A 182 -3.76 -5.13 13.62
CA GLU A 182 -2.49 -5.62 14.14
C GLU A 182 -2.10 -6.95 13.47
N LEU A 183 -3.03 -7.89 13.37
CA LEU A 183 -2.83 -9.17 12.71
C LEU A 183 -2.54 -9.01 11.22
N LEU A 184 -3.30 -8.16 10.52
CA LEU A 184 -3.04 -7.84 9.11
C LEU A 184 -1.62 -7.29 8.92
N ALA A 185 -1.23 -6.28 9.71
CA ALA A 185 0.10 -5.70 9.62
C ALA A 185 1.19 -6.72 9.95
N GLY A 186 0.98 -7.54 11.00
CA GLY A 186 1.89 -8.60 11.42
C GLY A 186 2.17 -9.62 10.31
N ARG A 187 1.11 -10.18 9.69
CA ARG A 187 1.26 -11.14 8.58
C ARG A 187 2.03 -10.53 7.40
N LEU A 188 1.78 -9.26 7.07
CA LEU A 188 2.52 -8.57 6.01
C LEU A 188 3.99 -8.33 6.39
N ILE A 189 4.27 -7.97 7.64
CA ILE A 189 5.64 -7.80 8.16
C ILE A 189 6.41 -9.12 8.07
N ASP A 190 5.80 -10.23 8.46
CA ASP A 190 6.43 -11.55 8.44
C ASP A 190 6.79 -11.97 7.01
N VAL A 191 5.86 -11.83 6.06
CA VAL A 191 6.14 -12.12 4.65
C VAL A 191 7.29 -11.24 4.10
N ILE A 192 7.32 -9.95 4.44
CA ILE A 192 8.41 -9.06 4.03
C ILE A 192 9.74 -9.53 4.61
N LYS A 193 9.79 -9.85 5.92
CA LYS A 193 11.01 -10.31 6.59
C LYS A 193 11.55 -11.58 5.97
N ASP A 194 10.67 -12.55 5.70
CA ASP A 194 11.04 -13.79 5.04
C ASP A 194 11.69 -13.50 3.68
N VAL A 195 11.04 -12.70 2.84
CA VAL A 195 11.54 -12.38 1.49
C VAL A 195 12.86 -11.61 1.54
N GLN A 196 13.03 -10.69 2.50
CA GLN A 196 14.28 -9.95 2.68
C GLN A 196 15.45 -10.86 3.09
N GLN A 197 15.21 -11.89 3.90
CA GLN A 197 16.25 -12.86 4.29
C GLN A 197 16.74 -13.68 3.09
N PHE A 198 15.84 -14.07 2.18
CA PHE A 198 16.20 -14.81 0.96
C PHE A 198 16.95 -13.97 -0.08
N GLN A 199 16.86 -12.64 -0.04
CA GLN A 199 17.60 -11.75 -0.96
C GLN A 199 19.01 -11.38 -0.45
N GLY A 200 19.31 -11.66 0.82
CA GLY A 200 20.63 -11.42 1.43
C GLY A 200 21.60 -12.61 1.32
N GLN A 201 21.17 -13.71 0.71
CA GLN A 201 21.97 -14.90 0.38
C GLN A 201 22.34 -14.88 -1.11
#